data_AF-A0A967ZEX4-F1
#
_entry.id   AF-A0A967ZEX4-F1
#
_cell.length_a   1.000
_cell.length_b   1.000
_cell.length_c   1.000
_cell.angle_alpha   90.00
_cell.angle_beta   90.00
_cell.angle_gamma   90.00
#
_symmetry.space_group_name_H-M   'P 1'
#
loop_
_entity.id
_entity.type
_entity.pdbx_description
1 polymer ?
#
loop_
_entity_poly.entity_id
_entity_poly.type
_entity_poly.pdbx_seq_one_letter_code
_entity_poly.pdbx_strand_id
1 'polypeptide(L)'
;MRSTRRLDTPAAASLSRVLIGVILLVVGGTTGQLAQGQVLMQPNISVAQARLIIDTIITECSASDELVTVTIAVVDRMGLPVMQVRADTASPHNWELAFRKAYTARTFRRTSIAIRDRYLSEPTIAGQRTLSNIVALGGGVPIMMGDVPIGAVGVSGAVGGQERDTACSQMGIDAIADQLE
;
A
#
# COMPACT_ATOMS: atom_id res chain seq x y z
N MET A 1 79.58 37.82 16.91
CA MET A 1 78.19 37.33 16.91
C MET A 1 78.20 35.90 17.49
N ARG A 2 77.39 35.54 18.49
CA ARG A 2 76.16 34.71 18.34
C ARG A 2 76.26 33.72 17.14
N SER A 3 76.09 32.40 17.23
CA SER A 3 75.46 31.52 18.25
C SER A 3 75.82 30.05 17.91
N THR A 4 75.71 28.98 18.73
CA THR A 4 75.23 28.79 20.12
C THR A 4 75.96 27.57 20.78
N ARG A 5 75.67 27.22 22.04
CA ARG A 5 76.09 25.97 22.72
C ARG A 5 75.17 24.78 22.39
N ARG A 6 75.67 23.54 22.50
CA ARG A 6 75.35 22.59 23.60
C ARG A 6 76.26 21.35 23.56
N LEU A 7 76.78 20.98 24.73
CA LEU A 7 77.15 19.60 25.06
C LEU A 7 75.86 18.82 25.34
N ASP A 8 75.89 17.49 25.28
CA ASP A 8 75.31 16.60 26.31
C ASP A 8 75.71 15.12 26.05
N THR A 9 75.58 14.28 27.08
CA THR A 9 76.20 12.96 27.27
C THR A 9 75.42 11.76 26.70
N PRO A 10 76.04 10.57 26.55
CA PRO A 10 75.33 9.35 26.13
C PRO A 10 74.45 8.81 27.27
N ALA A 11 73.16 8.60 26.98
CA ALA A 11 72.18 8.13 27.96
C ALA A 11 71.82 6.64 27.80
N ALA A 12 72.05 5.92 28.90
CA ALA A 12 71.55 4.61 29.33
C ALA A 12 70.47 3.85 28.52
N ALA A 13 70.82 2.59 28.24
CA ALA A 13 70.07 1.36 28.56
C ALA A 13 68.63 1.15 28.04
N SER A 14 68.53 0.17 27.13
CA SER A 14 67.31 -0.58 26.81
C SER A 14 66.69 -1.25 28.05
N LEU A 15 65.38 -1.09 28.24
CA LEU A 15 64.54 -1.88 29.14
C LEU A 15 63.18 -2.15 28.48
N SER A 16 63.11 -3.24 27.73
CA SER A 16 61.88 -3.68 27.05
C SER A 16 60.89 -4.26 28.07
N ARG A 17 59.72 -3.62 28.24
CA ARG A 17 58.68 -4.05 29.18
C ARG A 17 57.81 -5.15 28.56
N VAL A 18 58.16 -6.41 28.82
CA VAL A 18 57.25 -7.54 28.55
C VAL A 18 56.28 -7.67 29.73
N LEU A 19 55.05 -7.22 29.55
CA LEU A 19 53.94 -7.47 30.47
C LEU A 19 53.06 -8.59 29.91
N ILE A 20 52.99 -9.70 30.65
CA ILE A 20 52.15 -10.85 30.33
C ILE A 20 50.70 -10.49 30.62
N GLY A 21 49.91 -10.27 29.57
CA GLY A 21 48.46 -10.10 29.65
C GLY A 21 47.73 -11.41 29.34
N VAL A 22 47.03 -11.96 30.33
CA VAL A 22 46.21 -13.17 30.14
C VAL A 22 45.02 -12.83 29.24
N ILE A 23 45.01 -13.35 28.02
CA ILE A 23 43.86 -13.27 27.12
C ILE A 23 42.84 -14.33 27.55
N LEU A 24 41.84 -13.93 28.34
CA LEU A 24 40.60 -14.71 28.42
C LEU A 24 39.88 -14.59 27.08
N LEU A 25 39.92 -15.67 26.29
CA LEU A 25 39.00 -15.86 25.18
C LEU A 25 37.58 -16.04 25.75
N VAL A 26 36.88 -14.93 25.94
CA VAL A 26 35.42 -14.95 26.05
C VAL A 26 34.91 -15.41 24.69
N VAL A 27 34.63 -16.71 24.57
CA VAL A 27 33.82 -17.25 23.48
C VAL A 27 32.40 -16.72 23.71
N GLY A 28 32.19 -15.47 23.27
CA GLY A 28 30.90 -14.83 23.23
C GLY A 28 30.04 -15.60 22.26
N GLY A 29 29.34 -16.62 22.77
CA GLY A 29 28.45 -17.44 21.99
C GLY A 29 27.44 -16.52 21.31
N THR A 30 27.49 -16.46 19.98
CA THR A 30 26.47 -15.81 19.18
C THR A 30 25.23 -16.70 19.20
N THR A 31 24.58 -16.78 20.36
CA THR A 31 23.19 -17.22 20.47
C THR A 31 22.39 -16.20 19.69
N GLY A 32 22.19 -16.46 18.39
CA GLY A 32 21.40 -15.62 17.51
C GLY A 32 20.07 -15.37 18.19
N GLN A 33 19.85 -14.13 18.60
CA GLN A 33 18.70 -13.76 19.42
C GLN A 33 17.48 -13.81 18.51
N LEU A 34 16.86 -15.00 18.43
CA LEU A 34 15.67 -15.24 17.63
C LEU A 34 14.64 -14.18 18.00
N ALA A 35 14.27 -13.37 17.01
CA ALA A 35 13.27 -12.33 17.18
C ALA A 35 12.02 -12.96 17.78
N GLN A 36 11.67 -12.56 19.00
CA GLN A 36 10.46 -13.03 19.66
C GLN A 36 9.28 -12.63 18.77
N GLY A 37 8.52 -13.61 18.29
CA GLY A 37 7.47 -13.39 17.30
C GLY A 37 6.39 -12.47 17.86
N GLN A 38 6.34 -11.23 17.37
CA GLN A 38 5.30 -10.28 17.74
C GLN A 38 4.07 -10.47 16.85
N VAL A 39 2.89 -10.58 17.46
CA VAL A 39 1.61 -10.58 16.75
C VAL A 39 1.37 -9.19 16.14
N LEU A 40 1.12 -9.15 14.83
CA LEU A 40 0.80 -7.91 14.11
C LEU A 40 -0.72 -7.77 13.96
N MET A 41 -1.29 -6.76 14.59
CA MET A 41 -2.68 -6.35 14.36
C MET A 41 -2.76 -5.48 13.10
N GLN A 42 -3.74 -5.72 12.24
CA GLN A 42 -3.93 -5.00 10.98
C GLN A 42 -5.42 -4.72 10.75
N PRO A 43 -5.83 -3.44 10.62
CA PRO A 43 -7.20 -3.10 10.22
C PRO A 43 -7.49 -3.64 8.81
N ASN A 44 -8.72 -4.13 8.60
CA ASN A 44 -9.22 -4.66 7.34
C ASN A 44 -10.70 -4.31 7.19
N ILE A 45 -11.20 -4.20 5.96
CA ILE A 45 -12.62 -3.96 5.69
C ILE A 45 -13.48 -5.14 6.19
N SER A 46 -14.61 -4.85 6.83
CA SER A 46 -15.58 -5.87 7.23
C SER A 46 -16.56 -6.20 6.09
N VAL A 47 -17.16 -7.40 6.12
CA VAL A 47 -18.24 -7.78 5.19
C VAL A 47 -19.47 -6.87 5.35
N ALA A 48 -19.74 -6.36 6.55
CA ALA A 48 -20.83 -5.43 6.81
C ALA A 48 -20.61 -4.08 6.10
N GLN A 49 -19.39 -3.53 6.17
CA GLN A 49 -19.00 -2.32 5.43
C GLN A 49 -19.01 -2.56 3.91
N ALA A 50 -18.46 -3.70 3.45
CA ALA A 50 -18.47 -4.05 2.02
C ALA A 50 -19.89 -4.18 1.46
N ARG A 51 -20.84 -4.69 2.25
CA ARG A 51 -22.26 -4.72 1.92
C ARG A 51 -22.84 -3.31 1.82
N LEU A 52 -22.65 -2.46 2.84
CA LEU A 52 -23.20 -1.11 2.83
C LEU A 52 -22.67 -0.28 1.65
N ILE A 53 -21.37 -0.37 1.36
CA ILE A 53 -20.75 0.21 0.14
C ILE A 53 -21.52 -0.23 -1.12
N ILE A 54 -21.76 -1.53 -1.28
CA ILE A 54 -22.42 -2.09 -2.48
C ILE A 54 -23.89 -1.67 -2.54
N ASP A 55 -24.63 -1.78 -1.45
CA ASP A 55 -26.05 -1.48 -1.39
C ASP A 55 -26.28 0.02 -1.71
N THR A 56 -25.47 0.93 -1.15
CA THR A 56 -25.48 2.37 -1.53
C THR A 56 -25.18 2.59 -3.00
N ILE A 57 -24.15 1.93 -3.57
CA ILE A 57 -23.81 2.09 -4.99
C ILE A 57 -24.94 1.59 -5.89
N ILE A 58 -25.63 0.51 -5.51
CA ILE A 58 -26.80 0.02 -6.25
C ILE A 58 -27.91 1.08 -6.24
N THR A 59 -28.23 1.66 -5.08
CA THR A 59 -29.26 2.70 -4.94
C THR A 59 -28.91 4.00 -5.69
N GLU A 60 -27.69 4.52 -5.54
CA GLU A 60 -27.33 5.86 -6.05
C GLU A 60 -26.84 5.87 -7.51
N CYS A 61 -26.51 4.70 -8.08
CA CYS A 61 -25.87 4.60 -9.38
C CYS A 61 -26.47 3.59 -10.38
N SER A 62 -27.52 2.86 -10.02
CA SER A 62 -28.29 2.14 -11.03
C SER A 62 -29.07 3.13 -11.90
N ALA A 63 -29.06 2.93 -13.21
CA ALA A 63 -29.76 3.79 -14.18
C ALA A 63 -31.24 3.39 -14.39
N SER A 64 -31.73 2.48 -13.55
CA SER A 64 -33.09 1.94 -13.53
C SER A 64 -33.43 1.56 -12.09
N ASP A 65 -34.65 1.84 -11.66
CA ASP A 65 -35.17 1.45 -10.35
C ASP A 65 -35.45 -0.07 -10.24
N GLU A 66 -35.38 -0.80 -11.36
CA GLU A 66 -35.73 -2.22 -11.45
C GLU A 66 -34.52 -3.17 -11.61
N LEU A 67 -33.38 -2.67 -12.10
CA LEU A 67 -32.21 -3.48 -12.47
C LEU A 67 -30.89 -2.85 -11.99
N VAL A 68 -29.97 -3.68 -11.52
CA VAL A 68 -28.60 -3.25 -11.18
C VAL A 68 -27.82 -3.04 -12.47
N THR A 69 -27.51 -1.78 -12.81
CA THR A 69 -26.80 -1.46 -14.07
C THR A 69 -25.29 -1.27 -13.91
N VAL A 70 -24.76 -1.26 -12.68
CA VAL A 70 -23.33 -1.10 -12.38
C VAL A 70 -22.72 -2.38 -11.80
N THR A 71 -21.53 -2.76 -12.29
CA THR A 71 -20.77 -3.89 -11.73
C THR A 71 -19.81 -3.38 -10.68
N ILE A 72 -19.83 -3.97 -9.48
CA ILE A 72 -19.18 -3.44 -8.28
C ILE A 72 -18.28 -4.52 -7.68
N ALA A 73 -17.07 -4.15 -7.25
CA ALA A 73 -16.15 -5.01 -6.51
C ALA A 73 -15.61 -4.28 -5.28
N VAL A 74 -15.68 -4.93 -4.11
CA VAL A 74 -14.99 -4.48 -2.90
C VAL A 74 -13.87 -5.47 -2.58
N VAL A 75 -12.66 -4.97 -2.41
CA VAL A 75 -11.47 -5.77 -2.08
C VAL A 75 -10.90 -5.40 -0.71
N ASP A 76 -10.27 -6.38 -0.07
CA ASP A 76 -9.71 -6.28 1.27
C ASP A 76 -8.31 -5.63 1.31
N ARG A 77 -7.70 -5.62 2.49
CA ARG A 77 -6.33 -5.16 2.72
C ARG A 77 -5.30 -5.82 1.79
N MET A 78 -5.49 -7.06 1.37
CA MET A 78 -4.60 -7.79 0.46
C MET A 78 -5.00 -7.66 -1.02
N GLY A 79 -6.08 -6.95 -1.33
CA GLY A 79 -6.63 -6.84 -2.68
C GLY A 79 -7.45 -8.06 -3.11
N LEU A 80 -7.86 -8.92 -2.17
CA LEU A 80 -8.73 -10.06 -2.44
C LEU A 80 -10.21 -9.62 -2.42
N PRO A 81 -11.09 -10.13 -3.29
CA PRO A 81 -12.51 -9.81 -3.26
C PRO A 81 -13.17 -10.20 -1.93
N VAL A 82 -13.86 -9.24 -1.31
CA VAL A 82 -14.72 -9.46 -0.14
C VAL A 82 -16.15 -9.66 -0.59
N MET A 83 -16.62 -8.80 -1.51
CA MET A 83 -17.91 -8.90 -2.17
C MET A 83 -17.78 -8.38 -3.60
N GLN A 84 -18.51 -9.00 -4.53
CA GLN A 84 -18.55 -8.57 -5.92
C GLN A 84 -19.95 -8.82 -6.50
N VAL A 85 -20.53 -7.82 -7.17
CA VAL A 85 -21.86 -7.86 -7.78
C VAL A 85 -21.72 -7.54 -9.26
N ARG A 86 -22.30 -8.40 -10.11
CA ARG A 86 -22.39 -8.15 -11.55
C ARG A 86 -23.70 -7.44 -11.85
N ALA A 87 -23.65 -6.40 -12.69
CA ALA A 87 -24.88 -5.82 -13.23
C ALA A 87 -25.66 -6.84 -14.07
N ASP A 88 -26.98 -6.70 -14.07
CA ASP A 88 -27.90 -7.54 -14.85
C ASP A 88 -27.64 -7.39 -16.35
N THR A 89 -27.35 -6.15 -16.78
CA THR A 89 -27.04 -5.76 -18.16
C THR A 89 -25.53 -5.65 -18.44
N ALA A 90 -24.67 -6.22 -17.59
CA ALA A 90 -23.21 -6.09 -17.71
C ALA A 90 -22.63 -6.63 -19.03
N SER A 91 -21.80 -5.83 -19.70
CA SER A 91 -20.83 -6.37 -20.65
C SER A 91 -19.86 -7.32 -19.91
N PRO A 92 -19.47 -8.48 -20.47
CA PRO A 92 -18.70 -9.50 -19.73
C PRO A 92 -17.42 -8.99 -19.07
N HIS A 93 -16.73 -8.02 -19.69
CA HIS A 93 -15.48 -7.46 -19.19
C HIS A 93 -15.64 -6.62 -17.92
N ASN A 94 -16.84 -6.13 -17.59
CA ASN A 94 -17.08 -5.30 -16.41
C ASN A 94 -16.77 -6.03 -15.09
N TRP A 95 -16.91 -7.36 -15.05
CA TRP A 95 -16.59 -8.17 -13.88
C TRP A 95 -15.11 -8.09 -13.52
N GLU A 96 -14.22 -8.37 -14.48
CA GLU A 96 -12.78 -8.25 -14.27
C GLU A 96 -12.38 -6.78 -14.07
N LEU A 97 -12.96 -5.86 -14.84
CA LEU A 97 -12.59 -4.45 -14.83
C LEU A 97 -12.91 -3.77 -13.49
N ALA A 98 -14.08 -4.01 -12.90
CA ALA A 98 -14.44 -3.49 -11.58
C ALA A 98 -13.45 -3.98 -10.49
N PHE A 99 -13.15 -5.28 -10.48
CA PHE A 99 -12.14 -5.86 -9.58
C PHE A 99 -10.76 -5.22 -9.77
N ARG A 100 -10.28 -5.09 -11.01
CA ARG A 100 -8.95 -4.53 -11.31
C ARG A 100 -8.84 -3.05 -10.95
N LYS A 101 -9.92 -2.27 -11.13
CA LYS A 101 -10.02 -0.87 -10.67
C LYS A 101 -9.85 -0.79 -9.14
N ALA A 102 -10.59 -1.62 -8.39
CA ALA A 102 -10.48 -1.71 -6.94
C ALA A 102 -9.06 -2.13 -6.50
N TYR A 103 -8.53 -3.22 -7.07
CA TYR A 103 -7.19 -3.72 -6.78
C TYR A 103 -6.09 -2.67 -7.04
N THR A 104 -6.22 -1.91 -8.15
CA THR A 104 -5.30 -0.80 -8.47
C THR A 104 -5.37 0.29 -7.42
N ALA A 105 -6.59 0.70 -7.04
CA ALA A 105 -6.79 1.75 -6.06
C ALA A 105 -6.25 1.35 -4.67
N ARG A 106 -6.50 0.10 -4.25
CA ARG A 106 -5.93 -0.48 -3.03
C ARG A 106 -4.40 -0.50 -3.10
N THR A 107 -3.82 -0.98 -4.20
CA THR A 107 -2.36 -1.14 -4.35
C THR A 107 -1.64 0.18 -4.16
N PHE A 108 -2.10 1.24 -4.84
CA PHE A 108 -1.42 2.54 -4.85
C PHE A 108 -1.95 3.57 -3.84
N ARG A 109 -3.00 3.24 -3.07
CA ARG A 109 -3.65 4.12 -2.07
C ARG A 109 -4.14 5.44 -2.70
N ARG A 110 -4.62 5.36 -3.93
CA ARG A 110 -5.07 6.48 -4.76
C ARG A 110 -6.22 6.01 -5.64
N THR A 111 -7.02 6.92 -6.17
CA THR A 111 -8.02 6.52 -7.17
C THR A 111 -7.34 5.94 -8.41
N SER A 112 -7.96 4.97 -9.08
CA SER A 112 -7.39 4.35 -10.28
C SER A 112 -7.25 5.35 -11.44
N ILE A 113 -8.07 6.40 -11.45
CA ILE A 113 -7.96 7.55 -12.37
C ILE A 113 -6.71 8.41 -12.06
N ALA A 114 -6.37 8.64 -10.79
CA ALA A 114 -5.13 9.34 -10.45
C ALA A 114 -3.86 8.55 -10.85
N ILE A 115 -3.96 7.21 -10.96
CA ILE A 115 -2.88 6.36 -11.47
C ILE A 115 -2.73 6.46 -13.00
N ARG A 116 -3.84 6.58 -13.74
CA ARG A 116 -3.83 6.95 -15.17
C ARG A 116 -3.07 8.24 -15.39
N ASP A 117 -3.46 9.28 -14.66
CA ASP A 117 -2.90 10.62 -14.82
C ASP A 117 -1.41 10.64 -14.44
N ARG A 118 -1.02 9.88 -13.41
CA ARG A 118 0.38 9.70 -13.02
C ARG A 118 1.22 8.98 -14.09
N TYR A 119 0.69 7.97 -14.76
CA TYR A 119 1.42 7.31 -15.86
C TYR A 119 1.59 8.22 -17.10
N LEU A 120 0.71 9.20 -17.28
CA LEU A 120 0.85 10.22 -18.32
C LEU A 120 1.91 11.28 -17.96
N SER A 121 1.98 11.70 -16.69
CA SER A 121 2.98 12.68 -16.22
C SER A 121 4.36 12.09 -15.93
N GLU A 122 4.44 10.80 -15.54
CA GLU A 122 5.67 10.06 -15.26
C GLU A 122 5.76 8.79 -16.15
N PRO A 123 6.09 8.89 -17.45
CA PRO A 123 6.11 7.73 -18.36
C PRO A 123 7.07 6.60 -17.93
N THR A 124 8.10 6.92 -17.14
CA THR A 124 9.08 5.96 -16.60
C THR A 124 8.45 4.92 -15.67
N ILE A 125 7.35 5.22 -14.98
CA ILE A 125 6.64 4.28 -14.10
C ILE A 125 5.47 3.57 -14.80
N ALA A 126 5.10 3.98 -16.02
CA ALA A 126 3.94 3.43 -16.75
C ALA A 126 4.07 1.92 -17.03
N GLY A 127 5.27 1.34 -16.92
CA GLY A 127 5.49 -0.10 -16.94
C GLY A 127 4.70 -0.87 -15.87
N GLN A 128 4.32 -0.23 -14.75
CA GLN A 128 3.49 -0.84 -13.70
C GLN A 128 2.12 -1.34 -14.21
N ARG A 129 1.63 -0.84 -15.36
CA ARG A 129 0.40 -1.34 -16.01
C ARG A 129 0.47 -2.79 -16.51
N THR A 130 1.66 -3.40 -16.59
CA THR A 130 1.83 -4.80 -16.99
C THR A 130 1.75 -5.78 -15.82
N LEU A 131 1.77 -5.27 -14.58
CA LEU A 131 1.59 -6.09 -13.38
C LEU A 131 0.17 -6.66 -13.34
N SER A 132 0.05 -7.91 -12.86
CA SER A 132 -1.23 -8.59 -12.70
C SER A 132 -2.24 -7.73 -11.95
N ASN A 133 -3.48 -7.74 -12.41
CA ASN A 133 -4.63 -7.00 -11.88
C ASN A 133 -4.55 -5.46 -11.94
N ILE A 134 -3.41 -4.84 -12.27
CA ILE A 134 -3.34 -3.37 -12.42
C ILE A 134 -4.11 -2.92 -13.66
N VAL A 135 -4.94 -1.88 -13.52
CA VAL A 135 -5.61 -1.18 -14.62
C VAL A 135 -5.76 0.31 -14.28
N ALA A 136 -5.19 1.15 -15.13
CA ALA A 136 -5.22 2.60 -14.98
C ALA A 136 -6.44 3.20 -15.72
N LEU A 137 -7.63 2.82 -15.28
CA LEU A 137 -8.92 3.33 -15.77
C LEU A 137 -9.76 3.77 -14.57
N GLY A 138 -10.47 4.90 -14.68
CA GLY A 138 -11.27 5.46 -13.58
C GLY A 138 -12.42 4.58 -13.15
N GLY A 139 -12.81 4.70 -11.88
CA GLY A 139 -13.79 3.85 -11.23
C GLY A 139 -13.26 3.00 -10.09
N GLY A 140 -12.05 3.24 -9.57
CA GLY A 140 -11.54 2.60 -8.36
C GLY A 140 -11.17 3.65 -7.31
N VAL A 141 -11.59 3.44 -6.06
CA VAL A 141 -11.36 4.36 -4.92
C VAL A 141 -10.87 3.54 -3.72
N PRO A 142 -9.77 3.95 -3.03
CA PRO A 142 -9.26 3.21 -1.87
C PRO A 142 -10.15 3.42 -0.64
N ILE A 143 -10.31 2.37 0.17
CA ILE A 143 -10.91 2.50 1.51
C ILE A 143 -9.77 2.75 2.49
N MET A 144 -9.77 3.91 3.12
CA MET A 144 -8.70 4.42 3.99
C MET A 144 -9.24 4.63 5.40
N MET A 145 -8.54 4.13 6.41
CA MET A 145 -8.74 4.43 7.83
C MET A 145 -7.54 5.27 8.28
N GLY A 146 -7.72 6.59 8.34
CA GLY A 146 -6.60 7.54 8.29
C GLY A 146 -5.65 7.23 7.11
N ASP A 147 -4.34 7.12 7.38
CA ASP A 147 -3.33 6.75 6.37
C ASP A 147 -3.26 5.22 6.05
N VAL A 148 -4.10 4.40 6.69
CA VAL A 148 -4.07 2.94 6.55
C VAL A 148 -5.06 2.47 5.48
N PRO A 149 -4.59 1.88 4.36
CA PRO A 149 -5.47 1.30 3.35
C PRO A 149 -6.02 -0.05 3.82
N ILE A 150 -7.30 -0.09 4.16
CA ILE A 150 -8.02 -1.30 4.64
C ILE A 150 -8.73 -2.05 3.52
N GLY A 151 -8.85 -1.45 2.34
CA GLY A 151 -9.48 -2.06 1.17
C GLY A 151 -9.54 -1.12 -0.02
N ALA A 152 -10.41 -1.42 -0.98
CA ALA A 152 -10.86 -0.50 -2.03
C ALA A 152 -12.19 -0.95 -2.60
N VAL A 153 -12.92 -0.01 -3.22
CA VAL A 153 -14.07 -0.30 -4.07
C VAL A 153 -13.74 0.02 -5.52
N GLY A 154 -14.37 -0.70 -6.44
CA GLY A 154 -14.30 -0.43 -7.88
C GLY A 154 -15.63 -0.67 -8.57
N VAL A 155 -16.02 0.26 -9.43
CA VAL A 155 -17.26 0.25 -10.21
C VAL A 155 -16.93 0.23 -11.70
N SER A 156 -17.76 -0.46 -12.50
CA SER A 156 -17.67 -0.44 -13.95
C SER A 156 -19.04 -0.54 -14.62
N GLY A 157 -19.29 0.35 -15.58
CA GLY A 157 -20.47 0.34 -16.44
C GLY A 157 -21.48 1.44 -16.18
N ALA A 158 -21.17 2.43 -15.33
CA ALA A 158 -22.08 3.52 -15.05
C ALA A 158 -22.31 4.42 -16.29
N VAL A 159 -23.53 4.94 -16.43
CA VAL A 159 -23.86 5.93 -17.48
C VAL A 159 -23.09 7.21 -17.21
N GLY A 160 -22.21 7.60 -18.13
CA GLY A 160 -21.23 8.67 -17.92
C GLY A 160 -19.78 8.17 -17.74
N GLY A 161 -19.53 6.87 -17.84
CA GLY A 161 -18.17 6.32 -18.02
C GLY A 161 -17.31 6.34 -16.75
N GLN A 162 -15.99 6.48 -16.93
CA GLN A 162 -14.98 6.34 -15.87
C GLN A 162 -15.15 7.38 -14.75
N GLU A 163 -15.60 8.57 -15.11
CA GLU A 163 -15.87 9.68 -14.19
C GLU A 163 -17.09 9.36 -13.32
N ARG A 164 -18.19 8.83 -13.90
CA ARG A 164 -19.34 8.35 -13.11
C ARG A 164 -18.99 7.11 -12.30
N ASP A 165 -18.27 6.13 -12.85
CA ASP A 165 -17.78 4.96 -12.09
C ASP A 165 -16.99 5.41 -10.84
N THR A 166 -16.17 6.47 -10.97
CA THR A 166 -15.39 7.03 -9.84
C THR A 166 -16.29 7.72 -8.81
N ALA A 167 -17.27 8.50 -9.26
CA ALA A 167 -18.25 9.14 -8.38
C ALA A 167 -19.09 8.11 -7.60
N CYS A 168 -19.57 7.06 -8.27
CA CYS A 168 -20.28 5.95 -7.63
C CYS A 168 -19.43 5.25 -6.58
N SER A 169 -18.17 4.94 -6.93
CA SER A 169 -17.21 4.38 -5.99
C SER A 169 -17.04 5.26 -4.75
N GLN A 170 -16.96 6.59 -4.92
CA GLN A 170 -16.87 7.54 -3.81
C GLN A 170 -18.14 7.55 -2.94
N MET A 171 -19.34 7.57 -3.53
CA MET A 171 -20.61 7.49 -2.78
C MET A 171 -20.68 6.27 -1.86
N GLY A 172 -20.15 5.12 -2.30
CA GLY A 172 -20.05 3.93 -1.47
C GLY A 172 -19.06 4.09 -0.29
N ILE A 173 -17.94 4.78 -0.49
CA ILE A 173 -17.01 5.13 0.62
C ILE A 173 -17.68 6.08 1.62
N ASP A 174 -18.37 7.10 1.11
CA ASP A 174 -18.99 8.15 1.93
C ASP A 174 -20.05 7.54 2.88
N ALA A 175 -20.75 6.48 2.47
CA ALA A 175 -21.70 5.73 3.30
C ALA A 175 -21.09 5.01 4.51
N ILE A 176 -19.76 4.87 4.59
CA ILE A 176 -19.05 4.32 5.76
C ILE A 176 -18.06 5.32 6.38
N ALA A 177 -18.10 6.61 6.01
CA ALA A 177 -17.12 7.61 6.44
C ALA A 177 -16.96 7.68 7.97
N ASP A 178 -18.07 7.71 8.71
CA ASP A 178 -18.11 7.73 10.19
C ASP A 178 -17.52 6.45 10.85
N GLN A 179 -17.13 5.45 10.06
CA GLN A 179 -16.52 4.19 10.51
C GLN A 179 -15.03 4.08 10.12
N LEU A 180 -14.45 5.15 9.57
CA LEU A 180 -13.08 5.21 9.04
C LEU A 180 -12.16 6.16 9.82
N GLU A 181 -12.63 6.71 10.94
CA GLU A 181 -11.84 7.52 11.90
C GLU A 181 -10.78 6.70 12.66
#